data_AF-A0A8J9TAC3-F1
#
_entry.id   AF-A0A8J9TAC3-F1
#
_cell.length_a   1.000
_cell.length_b   1.000
_cell.length_c   1.000
_cell.angle_alpha   90.00
_cell.angle_beta   90.00
_cell.angle_gamma   90.00
#
_symmetry.space_group_name_H-M   'P 1'
#
loop_
_entity.id
_entity.type
_entity.pdbx_description
1 polymer ?
#
loop_
_entity_poly.entity_id
_entity_poly.type
_entity_poly.pdbx_seq_one_letter_code
_entity_poly.pdbx_strand_id
1 'polypeptide(L)'
;LAYTLPGSKPLTHDELLWRIGGYEPVRGQNVAGHRAYFLTNAGVMLNQAIINYSIAFLSARGYNVLQPPFFMNKEVMAGIAQLEDFDEQLYKVSGKTDDPDGATEKYLIATSEQPICAYHKGDWIDPKTLPLRYAGISTCFRKEAGSSGKDIRGIFRVHQFEKVEQFCLTVDDFEVSQAEQKRMLQAAKDFYESLGVGYRVVCLVSGELNDAAVKKYDLEGWFPGQNTYRELVSCSNCTDYQARGVGVRCGNKTKSMDLTARASYVHMLNSTLCATGRGICCLLETYQTETGVVVPEVLRPFMGGTDFMPFVRGPPEMTKGEKNAGKKRVERT
;
A
#
# COMPACT_ATOMS: atom_id res chain seq x y z
N LEU A 1 -23.49 -12.02 -3.43
CA LEU A 1 -22.96 -13.08 -2.54
C LEU A 1 -23.70 -13.02 -1.22
N ALA A 2 -24.53 -14.03 -0.90
CA ALA A 2 -25.13 -14.13 0.43
C ALA A 2 -24.03 -14.57 1.41
N TYR A 3 -23.74 -13.75 2.41
CA TYR A 3 -22.73 -14.04 3.43
C TYR A 3 -23.34 -15.03 4.45
N THR A 4 -23.16 -16.32 4.22
CA THR A 4 -23.42 -17.34 5.24
C THR A 4 -22.17 -17.48 6.10
N LEU A 5 -22.26 -17.04 7.36
CA LEU A 5 -21.25 -17.37 8.37
C LEU A 5 -21.08 -18.90 8.41
N PRO A 6 -19.84 -19.44 8.40
CA PRO A 6 -19.64 -20.86 8.59
C PRO A 6 -20.22 -21.29 9.95
N GLY A 7 -20.61 -22.57 10.06
CA GLY A 7 -21.05 -23.15 11.34
C GLY A 7 -19.99 -23.11 12.45
N SER A 8 -18.74 -22.80 12.10
CA SER A 8 -17.61 -22.56 13.00
C SER A 8 -17.06 -21.14 12.84
N LYS A 9 -16.43 -20.61 13.90
CA LYS A 9 -15.75 -19.31 13.86
C LYS A 9 -14.74 -19.26 12.69
N PRO A 10 -14.78 -18.24 11.80
CA PRO A 10 -13.84 -18.12 10.69
C PRO A 10 -12.38 -18.04 11.19
N LEU A 11 -11.46 -18.65 10.43
CA LEU A 11 -10.03 -18.60 10.68
C LEU A 11 -9.49 -17.21 10.33
N THR A 12 -8.41 -16.81 10.98
CA THR A 12 -7.67 -15.58 10.68
C THR A 12 -6.65 -15.80 9.56
N HIS A 13 -6.29 -14.73 8.87
CA HIS A 13 -5.40 -14.79 7.71
C HIS A 13 -4.04 -15.45 7.97
N ASP A 14 -3.47 -15.32 9.16
CA ASP A 14 -2.18 -15.92 9.52
C ASP A 14 -2.26 -17.46 9.50
N GLU A 15 -3.32 -18.02 10.09
CA GLU A 15 -3.58 -19.45 10.05
C GLU A 15 -3.93 -19.94 8.64
N LEU A 16 -4.75 -19.18 7.90
CA LEU A 16 -5.12 -19.52 6.52
C LEU A 16 -3.89 -19.56 5.60
N LEU A 17 -3.05 -18.52 5.66
CA LEU A 17 -1.83 -18.43 4.86
C LEU A 17 -0.86 -19.58 5.21
N TRP A 18 -0.82 -20.02 6.47
CA TRP A 18 -0.04 -21.18 6.90
C TRP A 18 -0.60 -22.47 6.30
N ARG A 19 -1.91 -22.70 6.47
CA ARG A 19 -2.58 -23.96 6.06
C ARG A 19 -2.52 -24.18 4.55
N ILE A 20 -2.60 -23.12 3.73
CA ILE A 20 -2.44 -23.23 2.26
C ILE A 20 -0.97 -23.40 1.82
N GLY A 21 -0.01 -23.49 2.77
CA GLY A 21 1.42 -23.53 2.46
C GLY A 21 1.90 -22.26 1.76
N GLY A 22 1.27 -21.12 2.08
CA GLY A 22 1.46 -19.83 1.42
C GLY A 22 2.59 -18.98 1.98
N TYR A 23 3.10 -19.30 3.18
CA TYR A 23 4.23 -18.59 3.76
C TYR A 23 5.01 -19.40 4.81
N GLU A 24 6.23 -18.93 5.11
CA GLU A 24 7.12 -19.42 6.15
C GLU A 24 7.58 -18.28 7.09
N PRO A 25 6.89 -18.09 8.24
CA PRO A 25 7.21 -17.01 9.17
C PRO A 25 8.47 -17.29 10.00
N VAL A 26 8.67 -18.52 10.47
CA VAL A 26 9.80 -18.86 11.36
C VAL A 26 11.13 -18.75 10.61
N ARG A 27 11.19 -19.27 9.38
CA ARG A 27 12.39 -19.15 8.54
C ARG A 27 12.68 -17.71 8.14
N GLY A 28 11.64 -16.92 7.84
CA GLY A 28 11.78 -15.49 7.57
C GLY A 28 12.40 -14.75 8.75
N GLN A 29 11.88 -14.99 9.96
CA GLN A 29 12.39 -14.38 11.18
C GLN A 29 13.85 -14.74 11.48
N ASN A 30 14.23 -15.99 11.23
CA ASN A 30 15.63 -16.43 11.39
C ASN A 30 16.59 -15.74 10.41
N VAL A 31 16.10 -15.29 9.25
CA VAL A 31 16.93 -14.66 8.20
C VAL A 31 17.01 -13.14 8.37
N ALA A 32 15.89 -12.46 8.56
CA ALA A 32 15.82 -10.99 8.52
C ALA A 32 15.20 -10.36 9.78
N GLY A 33 14.94 -11.16 10.82
CA GLY A 33 14.45 -10.67 12.12
C GLY A 33 12.92 -10.58 12.20
N HIS A 34 12.44 -9.96 13.27
CA HIS A 34 11.00 -9.81 13.57
C HIS A 34 10.22 -9.24 12.37
N ARG A 35 8.97 -9.69 12.16
CA ARG A 35 8.09 -9.37 11.01
C ARG A 35 8.59 -9.83 9.63
N ALA A 36 9.75 -10.46 9.51
CA ALA A 36 10.17 -11.06 8.25
C ALA A 36 9.45 -12.39 7.98
N TYR A 37 9.25 -12.70 6.69
CA TYR A 37 8.55 -13.88 6.21
C TYR A 37 9.08 -14.26 4.83
N PHE A 38 8.88 -15.52 4.43
CA PHE A 38 8.91 -15.91 3.03
C PHE A 38 7.48 -16.17 2.55
N LEU A 39 7.09 -15.66 1.38
CA LEU A 39 5.96 -16.23 0.66
C LEU A 39 6.40 -17.52 -0.04
N THR A 40 5.52 -18.51 -0.08
CA THR A 40 5.78 -19.81 -0.72
C THR A 40 4.59 -20.23 -1.57
N ASN A 41 4.84 -20.95 -2.66
CA ASN A 41 3.82 -21.62 -3.49
C ASN A 41 2.61 -20.70 -3.79
N ALA A 42 1.42 -21.09 -3.33
CA ALA A 42 0.16 -20.36 -3.49
C ALA A 42 0.23 -18.90 -3.01
N GLY A 43 1.00 -18.59 -1.95
CA GLY A 43 1.17 -17.22 -1.47
C GLY A 43 1.97 -16.34 -2.44
N VAL A 44 3.01 -16.90 -3.09
CA VAL A 44 3.76 -16.19 -4.14
C VAL A 44 2.86 -15.94 -5.34
N MET A 45 2.14 -16.97 -5.79
CA MET A 45 1.25 -16.88 -6.94
C MET A 45 0.14 -15.85 -6.69
N LEU A 46 -0.48 -15.87 -5.51
CA LEU A 46 -1.53 -14.91 -5.15
C LEU A 46 -1.00 -13.47 -5.07
N ASN A 47 0.20 -13.28 -4.54
CA ASN A 47 0.84 -11.96 -4.53
C ASN A 47 1.04 -11.43 -5.96
N GLN A 48 1.61 -12.25 -6.83
CA GLN A 48 1.81 -11.90 -8.25
C GLN A 48 0.48 -11.67 -8.97
N ALA A 49 -0.55 -12.45 -8.67
CA ALA A 49 -1.87 -12.29 -9.25
C ALA A 49 -2.51 -10.95 -8.89
N ILE A 50 -2.42 -10.54 -7.62
CA ILE A 50 -2.93 -9.24 -7.16
C ILE A 50 -2.15 -8.10 -7.82
N ILE A 51 -0.82 -8.17 -7.91
CA ILE A 51 -0.01 -7.16 -8.59
C ILE A 51 -0.45 -7.02 -10.05
N ASN A 52 -0.47 -8.12 -10.80
CA ASN A 52 -0.80 -8.10 -12.23
C ASN A 52 -2.25 -7.67 -12.50
N TYR A 53 -3.19 -8.13 -11.68
CA TYR A 53 -4.59 -7.68 -11.77
C TYR A 53 -4.70 -6.18 -11.50
N SER A 54 -4.03 -5.68 -10.46
CA SER A 54 -4.01 -4.25 -10.13
C SER A 54 -3.46 -3.40 -11.28
N ILE A 55 -2.37 -3.85 -11.92
CA ILE A 55 -1.78 -3.18 -13.09
C ILE A 55 -2.75 -3.16 -14.26
N ALA A 56 -3.33 -4.32 -14.61
CA ALA A 56 -4.29 -4.43 -15.70
C ALA A 56 -5.52 -3.53 -15.46
N PHE A 57 -6.02 -3.52 -14.23
CA PHE A 57 -7.18 -2.74 -13.80
C PHE A 57 -6.98 -1.23 -13.95
N LEU A 58 -5.80 -0.75 -13.61
CA LEU A 58 -5.42 0.66 -13.67
C LEU A 58 -5.03 1.08 -15.10
N SER A 59 -4.36 0.20 -15.86
CA SER A 59 -4.03 0.42 -17.27
C SER A 59 -5.29 0.57 -18.13
N ALA A 60 -6.32 -0.25 -17.88
CA ALA A 60 -7.63 -0.14 -18.52
C ALA A 60 -8.34 1.20 -18.22
N ARG A 61 -7.89 1.93 -17.19
CA ARG A 61 -8.37 3.27 -16.80
C ARG A 61 -7.44 4.40 -17.24
N GLY A 62 -6.49 4.11 -18.14
CA GLY A 62 -5.60 5.11 -18.74
C GLY A 62 -4.46 5.58 -17.84
N TYR A 63 -4.06 4.79 -16.84
CA TYR A 63 -2.87 5.10 -16.03
C TYR A 63 -1.61 4.65 -16.75
N ASN A 64 -0.56 5.47 -16.67
CA ASN A 64 0.78 5.09 -17.11
C ASN A 64 1.43 4.21 -16.05
N VAL A 65 1.80 2.98 -16.41
CA VAL A 65 2.45 2.05 -15.50
C VAL A 65 3.90 2.47 -15.26
N LEU A 66 4.29 2.59 -13.99
CA LEU A 66 5.60 3.12 -13.60
C LEU A 66 6.18 2.32 -12.43
N GLN A 67 7.39 1.80 -12.61
CA GLN A 67 8.18 1.19 -11.54
C GLN A 67 9.34 2.13 -11.18
N PRO A 68 9.36 2.73 -9.98
CA PRO A 68 10.42 3.64 -9.59
C PRO A 68 11.66 2.90 -9.04
N PRO A 69 12.81 3.59 -8.90
CA PRO A 69 13.90 3.13 -8.04
C PRO A 69 13.42 2.94 -6.60
N PHE A 70 13.95 1.91 -5.90
CA PHE A 70 13.54 1.60 -4.53
C PHE A 70 14.34 2.33 -3.46
N PHE A 71 15.26 3.19 -3.87
CA PHE A 71 16.01 4.07 -2.99
C PHE A 71 16.10 5.47 -3.59
N MET A 72 16.15 6.47 -2.71
CA MET A 72 16.27 7.88 -3.09
C MET A 72 17.41 8.53 -2.33
N ASN A 73 18.07 9.50 -2.97
CA ASN A 73 19.04 10.36 -2.29
C ASN A 73 18.35 11.12 -1.14
N LYS A 74 19.06 11.31 -0.03
CA LYS A 74 18.55 11.97 1.17
C LYS A 74 17.93 13.34 0.88
N GLU A 75 18.60 14.15 0.05
CA GLU A 75 18.18 15.52 -0.27
C GLU A 75 16.86 15.53 -1.05
N VAL A 76 16.63 14.52 -1.89
CA VAL A 76 15.37 14.37 -2.64
C VAL A 76 14.27 13.86 -1.73
N MET A 77 14.56 12.85 -0.91
CA MET A 77 13.61 12.31 0.07
C MET A 77 13.12 13.40 1.05
N ALA A 78 14.03 14.26 1.52
CA ALA A 78 13.72 15.34 2.46
C ALA A 78 12.78 16.41 1.89
N GLY A 79 12.64 16.51 0.57
CA GLY A 79 11.68 17.41 -0.07
C GLY A 79 10.24 16.84 -0.11
N ILE A 80 10.03 15.60 0.30
CA ILE A 80 8.74 14.88 0.16
C ILE A 80 8.29 14.23 1.47
N ALA A 81 9.21 13.60 2.19
CA ALA A 81 8.93 12.92 3.46
C ALA A 81 9.00 13.89 4.65
N GLN A 82 8.21 13.61 5.69
CA GLN A 82 8.28 14.37 6.95
C GLN A 82 9.55 13.99 7.72
N LEU A 83 10.01 14.86 8.62
CA LEU A 83 11.20 14.60 9.44
C LEU A 83 11.03 13.33 10.29
N GLU A 84 9.84 13.14 10.87
CA GLU A 84 9.47 11.97 11.68
C GLU A 84 9.57 10.66 10.88
N ASP A 85 9.29 10.70 9.57
CA ASP A 85 9.39 9.51 8.70
C ASP A 85 10.82 8.97 8.64
N PHE A 86 11.84 9.83 8.72
CA PHE A 86 13.24 9.38 8.69
C PHE A 86 13.58 8.50 9.89
N ASP A 87 13.02 8.82 11.05
CA ASP A 87 13.22 8.06 12.28
C ASP A 87 12.33 6.82 12.30
N GLU A 88 11.04 6.99 11.99
CA GLU A 88 10.02 5.97 12.26
C GLU A 88 9.74 5.01 11.10
N GLN A 89 9.95 5.43 9.85
CA GLN A 89 9.51 4.70 8.66
C GLN A 89 10.68 4.28 7.75
N LEU A 90 11.64 5.17 7.47
CA LEU A 90 12.58 5.00 6.37
C LEU A 90 13.87 4.27 6.78
N TYR A 91 14.21 3.19 6.08
CA TYR A 91 15.52 2.54 6.22
C TYR A 91 16.60 3.32 5.47
N LYS A 92 17.72 3.58 6.13
CA LYS A 92 18.92 4.17 5.52
C LYS A 92 19.71 3.10 4.76
N VAL A 93 20.15 3.44 3.56
CA VAL A 93 21.10 2.67 2.74
C VAL A 93 22.42 3.44 2.72
N SER A 94 23.49 2.75 3.12
CA SER A 94 24.86 3.27 3.08
C SER A 94 25.77 2.28 2.37
N GLY A 95 26.81 2.80 1.70
CA GLY A 95 27.77 2.01 0.96
C GLY A 95 28.57 2.86 -0.01
N LYS A 96 29.72 2.37 -0.47
CA LYS A 96 30.47 3.01 -1.56
C LYS A 96 29.79 2.69 -2.88
N THR A 97 29.55 3.72 -3.67
CA THR A 97 29.22 3.60 -5.09
C THR A 97 30.46 3.90 -5.92
N ASP A 98 30.45 3.47 -7.17
CA ASP A 98 31.38 3.91 -8.21
C ASP A 98 31.12 5.36 -8.66
N ASP A 99 29.97 5.93 -8.27
CA ASP A 99 29.66 7.36 -8.42
C ASP A 99 30.55 8.22 -7.51
N PRO A 100 31.55 8.94 -8.06
CA PRO A 100 32.50 9.73 -7.29
C PRO A 100 31.87 10.97 -6.66
N ASP A 101 30.76 11.45 -7.22
CA ASP A 101 29.98 12.60 -6.76
C ASP A 101 28.66 12.17 -6.09
N GLY A 102 28.47 10.86 -5.93
CA GLY A 102 27.23 10.27 -5.47
C GLY A 102 26.96 10.50 -3.99
N ALA A 103 25.70 10.78 -3.67
CA ALA A 103 25.25 10.83 -2.28
C ALA A 103 25.55 9.50 -1.58
N THR A 104 26.33 9.56 -0.50
CA THR A 104 26.70 8.41 0.33
C THR A 104 25.54 7.91 1.19
N GLU A 105 24.49 8.73 1.35
CA GLU A 105 23.28 8.43 2.09
C GLU A 105 22.06 8.37 1.17
N LYS A 106 21.45 7.19 1.09
CA LYS A 106 20.18 6.97 0.41
C LYS A 106 19.18 6.36 1.39
N TYR A 107 17.91 6.37 1.03
CA TYR A 107 16.83 5.80 1.83
C TYR A 107 15.95 4.89 0.99
N LEU A 108 15.60 3.72 1.53
CA LEU A 108 14.60 2.86 0.90
C LEU A 108 13.23 3.54 0.94
N ILE A 109 12.45 3.37 -0.12
CA ILE A 109 11.13 3.97 -0.25
C ILE A 109 10.09 3.25 0.65
N ALA A 110 9.22 4.02 1.31
CA ALA A 110 8.08 3.50 2.08
C ALA A 110 6.80 3.37 1.24
N THR A 111 6.83 3.92 0.01
CA THR A 111 5.75 3.97 -0.97
C THR A 111 6.31 4.41 -2.33
N SER A 112 5.75 3.90 -3.44
CA SER A 112 6.09 4.37 -4.80
C SER A 112 5.71 5.83 -5.04
N GLU A 113 4.82 6.39 -4.22
CA GLU A 113 4.50 7.82 -4.19
C GLU A 113 5.75 8.70 -4.06
N GLN A 114 6.67 8.38 -3.15
CA GLN A 114 7.87 9.19 -2.87
C GLN A 114 8.72 9.43 -4.14
N PRO A 115 9.16 8.39 -4.86
CA PRO A 115 9.92 8.61 -6.09
C PRO A 115 9.08 9.16 -7.24
N ILE A 116 7.76 8.89 -7.28
CA ILE A 116 6.88 9.43 -8.34
C ILE A 116 6.66 10.95 -8.14
N CYS A 117 6.55 11.45 -6.90
CA CYS A 117 6.58 12.88 -6.60
C CYS A 117 7.82 13.56 -7.20
N ALA A 118 8.99 12.91 -7.07
CA ALA A 118 10.25 13.42 -7.58
C ALA A 118 10.49 13.14 -9.08
N TYR A 119 9.63 12.37 -9.74
CA TYR A 119 9.80 12.01 -11.16
C TYR A 119 9.79 13.25 -12.06
N HIS A 120 9.02 14.28 -11.68
CA HIS A 120 8.93 15.58 -12.36
C HIS A 120 9.70 16.70 -11.64
N LYS A 121 10.71 16.36 -10.82
CA LYS A 121 11.41 17.34 -9.98
C LYS A 121 11.97 18.50 -10.82
N GLY A 122 11.50 19.72 -10.53
CA GLY A 122 11.92 20.95 -11.19
C GLY A 122 11.24 21.25 -12.53
N ASP A 123 10.35 20.37 -13.00
CA ASP A 123 9.65 20.54 -14.27
C ASP A 123 8.65 21.71 -14.23
N TRP A 124 8.36 22.24 -15.41
CA TRP A 124 7.22 23.09 -15.69
C TRP A 124 6.28 22.33 -16.61
N ILE A 125 5.13 21.89 -16.07
CA ILE A 125 4.17 21.05 -16.78
C ILE A 125 3.17 21.94 -17.53
N ASP A 126 2.98 21.68 -18.83
CA ASP A 126 1.92 22.32 -19.63
C ASP A 126 0.53 21.92 -19.06
N PRO A 127 -0.32 22.88 -18.66
CA PRO A 127 -1.67 22.59 -18.17
C PRO A 127 -2.50 21.71 -19.09
N LYS A 128 -2.23 21.71 -20.40
CA LYS A 128 -2.96 20.90 -21.40
C LYS A 128 -2.65 19.41 -21.34
N THR A 129 -1.56 19.01 -20.69
CA THR A 129 -1.21 17.58 -20.52
C THR A 129 -1.73 16.98 -19.21
N LEU A 130 -2.30 17.81 -18.34
CA LEU A 130 -2.88 17.40 -17.06
C LEU A 130 -4.35 16.96 -17.24
N PRO A 131 -4.83 15.94 -16.49
CA PRO A 131 -4.13 15.24 -15.42
C PRO A 131 -3.16 14.16 -15.92
N LEU A 132 -1.98 14.06 -15.28
CA LEU A 132 -1.06 12.95 -15.46
C LEU A 132 -1.34 11.88 -14.40
N ARG A 133 -1.54 10.63 -14.81
CA ARG A 133 -1.92 9.52 -13.93
C ARG A 133 -0.92 8.39 -14.02
N TYR A 134 -0.41 7.95 -12.87
CA TYR A 134 0.59 6.89 -12.75
C TYR A 134 0.10 5.73 -11.89
N ALA A 135 0.30 4.51 -12.39
CA ALA A 135 0.15 3.26 -11.66
C ALA A 135 1.54 2.84 -11.14
N GLY A 136 1.87 3.28 -9.93
CA GLY A 136 3.17 3.08 -9.30
C GLY A 136 3.30 1.70 -8.66
N ILE A 137 4.19 0.85 -9.16
CA ILE A 137 4.42 -0.49 -8.60
C ILE A 137 5.78 -0.52 -7.92
N SER A 138 5.82 -0.89 -6.64
CA SER A 138 7.10 -1.09 -5.96
C SER A 138 7.00 -2.05 -4.79
N THR A 139 8.16 -2.54 -4.36
CA THR A 139 8.33 -3.00 -2.98
C THR A 139 8.43 -1.77 -2.07
N CYS A 140 7.74 -1.79 -0.93
CA CYS A 140 7.74 -0.76 0.08
C CYS A 140 8.45 -1.28 1.33
N PHE A 141 9.28 -0.43 1.93
CA PHE A 141 10.07 -0.74 3.12
C PHE A 141 9.68 0.20 4.27
N ARG A 142 9.25 -0.37 5.40
CA ARG A 142 8.86 0.41 6.58
C ARG A 142 9.47 -0.17 7.85
N LYS A 143 10.16 0.66 8.63
CA LYS A 143 10.71 0.28 9.94
C LYS A 143 9.62 -0.11 10.93
N GLU A 144 8.40 0.44 10.79
CA GLU A 144 7.28 0.20 11.70
C GLU A 144 7.65 0.49 13.17
N ALA A 145 8.54 1.47 13.41
CA ALA A 145 8.87 1.91 14.76
C ALA A 145 7.61 2.50 15.43
N GLY A 146 7.46 2.32 16.74
CA GLY A 146 6.26 2.74 17.48
C GLY A 146 5.06 1.76 17.44
N SER A 147 5.10 0.72 16.60
CA SER A 147 4.02 -0.29 16.50
C SER A 147 4.19 -1.52 17.42
N SER A 148 4.95 -1.40 18.51
CA SER A 148 5.34 -2.54 19.37
C SER A 148 4.13 -3.35 19.83
N GLY A 149 4.15 -4.67 19.56
CA GLY A 149 3.10 -5.62 19.96
C GLY A 149 1.82 -5.60 19.12
N LYS A 150 1.67 -4.71 18.13
CA LYS A 150 0.50 -4.67 17.23
C LYS A 150 0.72 -5.50 15.96
N ASP A 151 -0.27 -6.33 15.62
CA ASP A 151 -0.33 -7.14 14.39
C ASP A 151 0.99 -7.89 14.13
N ILE A 152 1.43 -8.67 15.11
CA ILE A 152 2.70 -9.40 15.07
C ILE A 152 2.64 -10.72 14.27
N ARG A 153 1.43 -11.16 13.91
CA ARG A 153 1.20 -12.40 13.16
C ARG A 153 0.79 -12.13 11.72
N GLY A 154 1.11 -13.08 10.85
CA GLY A 154 0.79 -13.02 9.43
C GLY A 154 1.61 -11.96 8.71
N ILE A 155 1.03 -11.41 7.65
CA ILE A 155 1.69 -10.45 6.74
C ILE A 155 0.95 -9.10 6.65
N PHE A 156 0.02 -8.82 7.58
CA PHE A 156 -0.78 -7.60 7.56
C PHE A 156 0.06 -6.34 7.85
N ARG A 157 1.03 -6.44 8.76
CA ARG A 157 1.97 -5.37 9.12
C ARG A 157 3.39 -5.92 9.17
N VAL A 158 4.18 -5.58 8.16
CA VAL A 158 5.52 -6.14 7.92
C VAL A 158 6.48 -5.06 7.44
N HIS A 159 7.79 -5.33 7.52
CA HIS A 159 8.81 -4.39 7.06
C HIS A 159 8.92 -4.27 5.54
N GLN A 160 8.48 -5.30 4.81
CA GLN A 160 8.55 -5.38 3.35
C GLN A 160 7.23 -5.91 2.79
N PHE A 161 6.66 -5.17 1.83
CA PHE A 161 5.44 -5.58 1.13
C PHE A 161 5.37 -4.92 -0.26
N GLU A 162 4.65 -5.52 -1.20
CA GLU A 162 4.39 -4.92 -2.51
C GLU A 162 3.16 -4.02 -2.46
N LYS A 163 3.19 -2.95 -3.25
CA LYS A 163 2.06 -2.03 -3.39
C LYS A 163 1.91 -1.56 -4.83
N VAL A 164 0.67 -1.48 -5.27
CA VAL A 164 0.27 -0.75 -6.48
C VAL A 164 -0.45 0.54 -6.04
N GLU A 165 0.11 1.67 -6.46
CA GLU A 165 -0.29 3.02 -6.08
C GLU A 165 -0.90 3.76 -7.27
N GLN A 166 -1.93 4.54 -7.01
CA GLN A 166 -2.44 5.57 -7.89
C GLN A 166 -1.74 6.89 -7.53
N PHE A 167 -1.08 7.53 -8.49
CA PHE A 167 -0.55 8.87 -8.30
C PHE A 167 -1.05 9.79 -9.40
N CYS A 168 -1.41 11.02 -9.05
CA CYS A 168 -1.94 11.98 -10.02
C CYS A 168 -1.36 13.38 -9.81
N LEU A 169 -1.04 14.03 -10.93
CA LEU A 169 -0.77 15.47 -10.99
C LEU A 169 -1.97 16.12 -11.68
N THR A 170 -2.55 17.15 -11.08
CA THR A 170 -3.58 17.99 -11.70
C THR A 170 -3.13 19.44 -11.77
N VAL A 171 -3.90 20.26 -12.49
CA VAL A 171 -3.74 21.72 -12.45
C VAL A 171 -3.92 22.26 -11.03
N ASP A 172 -3.42 23.47 -10.80
CA ASP A 172 -3.54 24.28 -9.58
C ASP A 172 -4.98 24.80 -9.41
N ASP A 173 -5.90 23.85 -9.31
CA ASP A 173 -7.33 24.08 -9.12
C ASP A 173 -7.84 23.05 -8.11
N PHE A 174 -8.44 23.54 -7.03
CA PHE A 174 -8.89 22.72 -5.92
C PHE A 174 -10.14 21.90 -6.27
N GLU A 175 -11.04 22.42 -7.10
CA GLU A 175 -12.23 21.66 -7.54
C GLU A 175 -11.83 20.52 -8.47
N VAL A 176 -10.85 20.76 -9.36
CA VAL A 176 -10.28 19.71 -10.22
C VAL A 176 -9.58 18.63 -9.39
N SER A 177 -8.75 19.00 -8.41
CA SER A 177 -8.06 18.01 -7.56
C SER A 177 -9.04 17.24 -6.67
N GLN A 178 -10.09 17.87 -6.13
CA GLN A 178 -11.15 17.17 -5.40
C GLN A 178 -11.93 16.18 -6.27
N ALA A 179 -12.25 16.55 -7.52
CA ALA A 179 -12.90 15.64 -8.47
C ALA A 179 -12.00 14.44 -8.78
N GLU A 180 -10.70 14.67 -8.94
CA GLU A 180 -9.72 13.61 -9.18
C GLU A 180 -9.55 12.69 -7.95
N GLN A 181 -9.55 13.23 -6.72
CA GLN A 181 -9.52 12.42 -5.49
C GLN A 181 -10.73 11.47 -5.43
N LYS A 182 -11.94 11.99 -5.72
CA LYS A 182 -13.16 11.16 -5.77
C LYS A 182 -13.06 10.06 -6.83
N ARG A 183 -12.46 10.36 -8.00
CA ARG A 183 -12.22 9.38 -9.06
C ARG A 183 -11.23 8.29 -8.63
N MET A 184 -10.13 8.65 -7.97
CA MET A 184 -9.14 7.70 -7.43
C MET A 184 -9.75 6.79 -6.35
N LEU A 185 -10.55 7.37 -5.45
CA LEU A 185 -11.30 6.62 -4.45
C LEU A 185 -12.32 5.67 -5.10
N GLN A 186 -13.02 6.10 -6.15
CA GLN A 186 -13.94 5.23 -6.88
C GLN A 186 -13.20 4.08 -7.57
N ALA A 187 -12.03 4.32 -8.16
CA ALA A 187 -11.21 3.24 -8.73
C ALA A 187 -10.81 2.20 -7.66
N ALA A 188 -10.48 2.63 -6.44
CA ALA A 188 -10.22 1.73 -5.32
C ALA A 188 -11.46 0.93 -4.90
N LYS A 189 -12.64 1.57 -4.83
CA LYS A 189 -13.92 0.89 -4.55
C LYS A 189 -14.22 -0.18 -5.60
N ASP A 190 -14.24 0.20 -6.87
CA ASP A 190 -14.47 -0.71 -8.00
C ASP A 190 -13.51 -1.92 -7.95
N PHE A 191 -12.25 -1.70 -7.57
CA PHE A 191 -11.24 -2.76 -7.45
C PHE A 191 -11.63 -3.76 -6.35
N TYR A 192 -11.94 -3.30 -5.14
CA TYR A 192 -12.33 -4.20 -4.06
C TYR A 192 -13.72 -4.84 -4.26
N GLU A 193 -14.64 -4.16 -4.94
CA GLU A 193 -15.93 -4.72 -5.36
C GLU A 193 -15.74 -5.85 -6.38
N SER A 194 -14.86 -5.68 -7.36
CA SER A 194 -14.53 -6.72 -8.33
C SER A 194 -13.89 -7.96 -7.68
N LEU A 195 -13.25 -7.77 -6.53
CA LEU A 195 -12.68 -8.84 -5.70
C LEU A 195 -13.70 -9.43 -4.72
N GLY A 196 -14.94 -8.92 -4.66
CA GLY A 196 -15.98 -9.38 -3.75
C GLY A 196 -15.71 -9.06 -2.27
N VAL A 197 -14.90 -8.04 -1.98
CA VAL A 197 -14.57 -7.61 -0.61
C VAL A 197 -15.62 -6.64 -0.10
N GLY A 198 -16.21 -6.93 1.06
CA GLY A 198 -17.03 -5.96 1.79
C GLY A 198 -16.15 -4.90 2.46
N TYR A 199 -16.55 -3.63 2.41
CA TYR A 199 -15.76 -2.54 2.96
C TYR A 199 -16.63 -1.38 3.47
N ARG A 200 -16.00 -0.46 4.21
CA ARG A 200 -16.54 0.89 4.49
C ARG A 200 -15.53 1.95 4.06
N VAL A 201 -16.02 3.17 3.83
CA VAL A 201 -15.17 4.33 3.60
C VAL A 201 -15.30 5.29 4.76
N VAL A 202 -14.17 5.73 5.28
CA VAL A 202 -14.08 6.70 6.37
C VAL A 202 -13.34 7.95 5.89
N CYS A 203 -13.83 9.12 6.28
CA CYS A 203 -13.12 10.38 6.10
C CYS A 203 -12.36 10.66 7.40
N LEU A 204 -11.05 10.89 7.33
CA LEU A 204 -10.27 11.05 8.54
C LEU A 204 -10.53 12.41 9.20
N VAL A 205 -10.47 12.42 10.53
CA VAL A 205 -10.53 13.64 11.34
C VAL A 205 -9.21 14.39 11.23
N SER A 206 -9.21 15.71 11.46
CA SER A 206 -8.03 16.56 11.24
C SER A 206 -6.80 16.16 12.04
N GLY A 207 -6.97 15.60 13.25
CA GLY A 207 -5.86 15.13 14.10
C GLY A 207 -5.17 13.86 13.61
N GLU A 208 -5.75 13.15 12.64
CA GLU A 208 -5.19 11.94 12.04
C GLU A 208 -4.66 12.19 10.60
N LEU A 209 -4.69 13.45 10.14
CA LEU A 209 -4.09 13.85 8.87
C LEU A 209 -2.59 14.06 9.05
N ASN A 210 -1.80 13.60 8.08
CA ASN A 210 -0.40 13.98 7.97
C ASN A 210 -0.28 15.38 7.34
N ASP A 211 0.86 16.04 7.51
CA ASP A 211 1.03 17.47 7.15
C ASP A 211 0.74 17.76 5.67
N ALA A 212 0.96 16.78 4.79
CA ALA A 212 0.75 16.97 3.36
C ALA A 212 -0.71 16.94 2.94
N ALA A 213 -1.59 16.21 3.66
CA ALA A 213 -2.94 15.93 3.18
C ALA A 213 -3.95 16.98 3.65
N VAL A 214 -4.62 17.65 2.69
CA VAL A 214 -5.76 18.54 3.02
C VAL A 214 -7.04 17.73 3.29
N LYS A 215 -7.13 16.53 2.72
CA LYS A 215 -8.24 15.59 2.91
C LYS A 215 -7.80 14.17 2.63
N LYS A 216 -8.19 13.24 3.50
CA LYS A 216 -7.86 11.82 3.38
C LYS A 216 -9.10 10.94 3.61
N TYR A 217 -9.24 9.95 2.74
CA TYR A 217 -10.22 8.88 2.86
C TYR A 217 -9.51 7.54 3.01
N ASP A 218 -9.96 6.72 3.95
CA ASP A 218 -9.53 5.33 4.02
C ASP A 218 -10.66 4.39 3.62
N LEU A 219 -10.33 3.38 2.81
CA LEU A 219 -11.21 2.23 2.56
C LEU A 219 -10.74 1.11 3.48
N GLU A 220 -11.63 0.72 4.38
CA GLU A 220 -11.37 -0.35 5.33
C GLU A 220 -12.15 -1.60 4.91
N GLY A 221 -11.44 -2.68 4.61
CA GLY A 221 -12.04 -3.97 4.27
C GLY A 221 -12.53 -4.68 5.53
N TRP A 222 -13.60 -5.47 5.38
CA TRP A 222 -14.11 -6.34 6.43
C TRP A 222 -13.27 -7.61 6.54
N PHE A 223 -12.87 -7.98 7.75
CA PHE A 223 -12.08 -9.17 8.04
C PHE A 223 -12.91 -10.16 8.88
N PRO A 224 -13.53 -11.19 8.28
CA PRO A 224 -14.38 -12.15 8.97
C PRO A 224 -13.74 -12.86 10.16
N GLY A 225 -12.49 -13.29 10.05
CA GLY A 225 -11.78 -14.02 11.12
C GLY A 225 -11.41 -13.10 12.28
N GLN A 226 -11.06 -11.85 11.98
CA GLN A 226 -10.79 -10.82 12.98
C GLN A 226 -12.06 -10.15 13.54
N ASN A 227 -13.18 -10.26 12.83
CA ASN A 227 -14.45 -9.61 13.11
C ASN A 227 -14.32 -8.08 13.28
N THR A 228 -13.62 -7.44 12.35
CA THR A 228 -13.40 -5.99 12.37
C THR A 228 -13.13 -5.44 10.97
N TYR A 229 -13.25 -4.12 10.82
CA TYR A 229 -12.75 -3.40 9.65
C TYR A 229 -11.26 -3.09 9.81
N ARG A 230 -10.49 -3.21 8.72
CA ARG A 230 -9.05 -2.91 8.68
C ARG A 230 -8.73 -2.10 7.43
N GLU A 231 -7.90 -1.07 7.58
CA GLU A 231 -7.43 -0.22 6.48
C GLU A 231 -6.74 -1.03 5.37
N LEU A 232 -7.23 -0.91 4.14
CA LEU A 232 -6.64 -1.47 2.93
C LEU A 232 -6.11 -0.40 1.97
N VAL A 233 -6.80 0.74 1.93
CA VAL A 233 -6.47 1.88 1.07
C VAL A 233 -6.50 3.16 1.88
N SER A 234 -5.58 4.05 1.53
CA SER A 234 -5.64 5.47 1.88
C SER A 234 -5.62 6.28 0.59
N CYS A 235 -6.40 7.36 0.53
CA CYS A 235 -6.53 8.24 -0.63
C CYS A 235 -6.48 9.71 -0.20
N SER A 236 -5.40 10.40 -0.55
CA SER A 236 -5.11 11.75 -0.08
C SER A 236 -5.04 12.75 -1.24
N ASN A 237 -5.60 13.93 -1.00
CA ASN A 237 -5.31 15.12 -1.81
C ASN A 237 -4.28 15.95 -1.05
N CYS A 238 -3.10 16.15 -1.65
CA CYS A 238 -2.01 16.90 -1.03
C CYS A 238 -1.89 18.32 -1.57
N THR A 239 -2.76 18.71 -2.52
CA THR A 239 -2.69 19.99 -3.23
C THR A 239 -1.25 20.28 -3.68
N ASP A 240 -0.73 21.47 -3.47
CA ASP A 240 0.60 21.86 -3.91
C ASP A 240 1.72 21.54 -2.90
N TYR A 241 1.41 20.93 -1.75
CA TYR A 241 2.35 20.74 -0.65
C TYR A 241 3.63 20.02 -1.09
N GLN A 242 3.46 18.85 -1.71
CA GLN A 242 4.58 18.04 -2.21
C GLN A 242 5.24 18.69 -3.44
N ALA A 243 4.44 19.27 -4.34
CA ALA A 243 4.94 19.93 -5.54
C ALA A 243 5.87 21.11 -5.22
N ARG A 244 5.64 21.83 -4.11
CA ARG A 244 6.52 22.89 -3.61
C ARG A 244 7.88 22.35 -3.18
N GLY A 245 7.92 21.23 -2.48
CA GLY A 245 9.16 20.60 -2.01
C GLY A 245 10.06 20.10 -3.13
N VAL A 246 9.48 19.60 -4.22
CA VAL A 246 10.23 19.13 -5.41
C VAL A 246 10.27 20.13 -6.57
N GLY A 247 9.64 21.29 -6.43
CA GLY A 247 9.68 22.39 -7.40
C GLY A 247 8.92 22.14 -8.71
N VAL A 248 7.87 21.30 -8.70
CA VAL A 248 7.07 20.98 -9.90
C VAL A 248 6.02 22.07 -10.12
N ARG A 249 6.16 22.82 -11.21
CA ARG A 249 5.32 23.99 -11.51
C ARG A 249 4.31 23.68 -12.62
N CYS A 250 3.23 24.45 -12.64
CA CYS A 250 2.19 24.39 -13.67
C CYS A 250 2.28 25.64 -14.56
N GLY A 251 2.27 25.46 -15.88
CA GLY A 251 2.35 26.56 -16.86
C GLY A 251 3.74 26.73 -17.49
N ASN A 252 3.92 27.88 -18.15
CA ASN A 252 5.19 28.22 -18.81
C ASN A 252 6.08 29.04 -17.88
N LYS A 253 7.40 28.85 -18.00
CA LYS A 253 8.41 29.70 -17.37
C LYS A 253 8.34 31.10 -17.97
N THR A 254 7.40 31.92 -17.51
CA THR A 254 7.27 33.31 -17.96
C THR A 254 8.53 34.08 -17.54
N LYS A 255 9.15 34.78 -18.49
CA LYS A 255 10.13 35.85 -18.19
C LYS A 255 9.45 37.10 -17.60
N SER A 256 8.32 36.94 -16.90
CA SER A 256 7.61 38.09 -16.34
C SER A 256 8.42 38.59 -15.15
N MET A 257 8.96 39.81 -15.28
CA MET A 257 9.53 40.61 -14.19
C MET A 257 8.46 41.05 -13.16
N ASP A 258 7.29 40.42 -13.14
CA ASP A 258 6.30 40.64 -12.11
C ASP A 258 6.70 39.86 -10.87
N LEU A 259 7.38 40.54 -9.96
CA LEU A 259 7.80 40.02 -8.66
C LEU A 259 6.62 39.64 -7.75
N THR A 260 5.37 39.96 -8.14
CA THR A 260 4.15 39.62 -7.40
C THR A 260 3.45 38.37 -7.92
N ALA A 261 3.81 37.88 -9.12
CA ALA A 261 3.22 36.68 -9.70
C ALA A 261 3.77 35.42 -9.01
N ARG A 262 2.98 34.81 -8.13
CA ARG A 262 3.31 33.52 -7.50
C ARG A 262 3.38 32.45 -8.58
N ALA A 263 4.48 31.68 -8.62
CA ALA A 263 4.55 30.49 -9.46
C ALA A 263 3.41 29.53 -9.09
N SER A 264 2.63 29.10 -10.08
CA SER A 264 1.61 28.07 -9.93
C SER A 264 2.26 26.70 -9.85
N TYR A 265 1.78 25.85 -8.93
CA TYR A 265 2.29 24.50 -8.70
C TYR A 265 1.20 23.49 -9.03
N VAL A 266 1.58 22.33 -9.54
CA VAL A 266 0.61 21.26 -9.75
C VAL A 266 0.04 20.81 -8.40
N HIS A 267 -1.20 20.34 -8.41
CA HIS A 267 -1.73 19.59 -7.28
C HIS A 267 -1.32 18.12 -7.40
N MET A 268 -0.87 17.50 -6.31
CA MET A 268 -0.48 16.10 -6.24
C MET A 268 -1.45 15.31 -5.37
N LEU A 269 -1.82 14.12 -5.84
CA LEU A 269 -2.71 13.20 -5.14
C LEU A 269 -2.13 11.79 -5.18
N ASN A 270 -2.35 11.04 -4.11
CA ASN A 270 -1.96 9.65 -3.98
C ASN A 270 -3.13 8.80 -3.50
N SER A 271 -3.15 7.53 -3.89
CA SER A 271 -4.07 6.55 -3.34
C SER A 271 -3.56 5.14 -3.55
N THR A 272 -3.49 4.36 -2.48
CA THR A 272 -3.26 2.91 -2.61
C THR A 272 -4.35 2.31 -3.51
N LEU A 273 -3.98 1.56 -4.56
CA LEU A 273 -4.94 0.64 -5.18
C LEU A 273 -4.97 -0.67 -4.38
N CYS A 274 -3.80 -1.26 -4.15
CA CYS A 274 -3.67 -2.45 -3.33
C CYS A 274 -2.29 -2.55 -2.69
N ALA A 275 -2.23 -2.61 -1.36
CA ALA A 275 -1.07 -3.13 -0.63
C ALA A 275 -1.24 -4.66 -0.51
N THR A 276 -0.42 -5.41 -1.24
CA THR A 276 -0.72 -6.82 -1.54
C THR A 276 -0.77 -7.69 -0.30
N GLY A 277 0.12 -7.48 0.68
CA GLY A 277 0.09 -8.21 1.94
C GLY A 277 -1.26 -8.09 2.66
N ARG A 278 -1.80 -6.87 2.80
CA ARG A 278 -3.12 -6.65 3.40
C ARG A 278 -4.26 -7.17 2.52
N GLY A 279 -4.13 -7.03 1.20
CA GLY A 279 -5.06 -7.58 0.22
C GLY A 279 -5.19 -9.09 0.32
N ILE A 280 -4.06 -9.82 0.38
CA ILE A 280 -4.00 -11.26 0.63
C ILE A 280 -4.74 -11.59 1.92
N CYS A 281 -4.42 -10.91 3.03
CA CYS A 281 -5.06 -11.21 4.31
C CYS A 281 -6.60 -11.08 4.24
N CYS A 282 -7.11 -10.02 3.61
CA CYS A 282 -8.55 -9.81 3.46
C CYS A 282 -9.20 -10.88 2.57
N LEU A 283 -8.58 -11.21 1.44
CA LEU A 283 -9.08 -12.21 0.51
C LEU A 283 -9.12 -13.61 1.13
N LEU A 284 -8.06 -13.99 1.87
CA LEU A 284 -8.04 -15.28 2.55
C LEU A 284 -9.19 -15.40 3.56
N GLU A 285 -9.40 -14.39 4.40
CA GLU A 285 -10.49 -14.44 5.38
C GLU A 285 -11.87 -14.40 4.73
N THR A 286 -12.01 -13.74 3.57
CA THR A 286 -13.28 -13.62 2.83
C THR A 286 -13.66 -14.90 2.08
N TYR A 287 -12.69 -15.59 1.48
CA TYR A 287 -12.93 -16.73 0.58
C TYR A 287 -12.61 -18.09 1.21
N GLN A 288 -12.41 -18.16 2.52
CA GLN A 288 -12.13 -19.41 3.21
C GLN A 288 -13.31 -20.39 3.17
N THR A 289 -12.97 -21.67 3.15
CA THR A 289 -13.88 -22.83 3.22
C THR A 289 -13.34 -23.81 4.26
N GLU A 290 -14.03 -24.93 4.49
CA GLU A 290 -13.57 -25.97 5.43
C GLU A 290 -12.24 -26.62 5.02
N THR A 291 -11.91 -26.63 3.73
CA THR A 291 -10.80 -27.42 3.15
C THR A 291 -9.75 -26.57 2.44
N GLY A 292 -9.94 -25.25 2.35
CA GLY A 292 -9.05 -24.37 1.61
C GLY A 292 -9.64 -22.98 1.39
N VAL A 293 -9.13 -22.27 0.40
CA VAL A 293 -9.58 -20.91 0.05
C VAL A 293 -9.88 -20.84 -1.44
N VAL A 294 -11.05 -20.33 -1.79
CA VAL A 294 -11.45 -20.09 -3.18
C VAL A 294 -10.68 -18.89 -3.75
N VAL A 295 -10.21 -19.00 -4.99
CA VAL A 295 -9.59 -17.87 -5.70
C VAL A 295 -10.68 -17.02 -6.35
N PRO A 296 -10.73 -15.70 -6.08
CA PRO A 296 -11.67 -14.78 -6.74
C PRO A 296 -11.56 -14.89 -8.26
N GLU A 297 -12.70 -14.88 -8.95
CA GLU A 297 -12.77 -15.14 -10.40
C GLU A 297 -11.83 -14.23 -11.21
N VAL A 298 -11.79 -12.94 -10.87
CA VAL A 298 -10.94 -11.94 -11.53
C VAL A 298 -9.43 -12.19 -11.37
N LEU A 299 -9.01 -12.98 -10.36
CA LEU A 299 -7.61 -13.32 -10.13
C LEU A 299 -7.18 -14.62 -10.81
N ARG A 300 -8.13 -15.50 -11.18
CA ARG A 300 -7.83 -16.82 -11.76
C ARG A 300 -6.93 -16.77 -13.01
N PRO A 301 -7.13 -15.82 -13.97
CA PRO A 301 -6.24 -15.70 -15.12
C PRO A 301 -4.78 -15.44 -14.73
N PHE A 302 -4.55 -14.72 -13.63
CA PHE A 302 -3.21 -14.40 -13.12
C PHE A 302 -2.65 -15.46 -12.16
N MET A 303 -3.48 -16.43 -11.77
CA MET A 303 -3.13 -17.59 -10.94
C MET A 303 -2.87 -18.86 -11.79
N GLY A 304 -2.66 -18.71 -13.09
CA GLY A 304 -2.49 -19.84 -14.01
C GLY A 304 -3.75 -20.70 -14.15
N GLY A 305 -4.93 -20.10 -13.96
CA GLY A 305 -6.22 -20.80 -14.00
C GLY A 305 -6.64 -21.46 -12.68
N THR A 306 -5.80 -21.41 -11.63
CA THR A 306 -6.13 -21.96 -10.32
C THR A 306 -7.36 -21.27 -9.73
N ASP A 307 -8.38 -22.05 -9.36
CA ASP A 307 -9.64 -21.58 -8.77
C ASP A 307 -9.76 -21.89 -7.27
N PHE A 308 -8.90 -22.76 -6.72
CA PHE A 308 -8.92 -23.18 -5.33
C PHE A 308 -7.51 -23.44 -4.77
N MET A 309 -7.27 -22.99 -3.54
CA MET A 309 -6.04 -23.21 -2.78
C MET A 309 -6.32 -24.15 -1.59
N PRO A 310 -6.03 -25.46 -1.71
CA PRO A 310 -6.34 -26.42 -0.65
C PRO A 310 -5.45 -26.23 0.58
N PHE A 311 -5.96 -26.63 1.75
CA PHE A 311 -5.12 -26.77 2.94
C PHE A 311 -4.18 -27.97 2.79
N VAL A 312 -2.88 -27.69 2.85
CA VAL A 312 -1.78 -28.67 2.74
C VAL A 312 -1.00 -28.82 4.04
N ARG A 313 -1.31 -28.00 5.06
CA ARG A 313 -0.77 -28.11 6.43
C ARG A 313 -1.91 -28.14 7.45
N GLY A 314 -1.64 -28.79 8.59
CA GLY A 314 -2.47 -28.65 9.78
C GLY A 314 -2.39 -27.25 10.40
N PRO A 315 -3.17 -26.96 11.47
CA PRO A 315 -3.08 -25.70 12.19
C PRO A 315 -1.63 -25.42 12.65
N PRO A 316 -1.21 -24.14 12.70
CA PRO A 316 0.13 -23.78 13.17
C PRO A 316 0.32 -24.17 14.64
N GLU A 317 1.50 -24.66 15.00
CA GLU A 317 1.82 -24.94 16.39
C GLU A 317 1.86 -23.64 17.21
N MET A 318 0.98 -23.51 18.20
CA MET A 318 1.00 -22.37 19.10
C MET A 318 2.31 -22.34 19.91
N THR A 319 2.99 -21.21 19.89
CA THR A 319 4.17 -20.97 20.73
C THR A 319 3.78 -20.95 22.22
N LYS A 320 4.75 -21.19 23.12
CA LYS A 320 4.51 -21.21 24.58
C LYS A 320 3.89 -19.89 25.10
N GLY A 321 4.23 -18.74 24.52
CA GLY A 321 3.66 -17.45 24.90
C GLY A 321 2.16 -17.33 24.61
N GLU A 322 1.70 -17.98 23.55
CA GLU A 322 0.31 -17.90 23.05
C GLU A 322 -0.62 -18.83 23.83
N LYS A 323 -0.10 -19.98 24.25
CA LYS A 323 -0.79 -20.88 25.20
C LYS A 323 -1.10 -20.16 26.53
N ASN A 324 -0.21 -19.26 26.97
CA ASN A 324 -0.40 -18.51 28.22
C ASN A 324 -1.35 -17.30 28.06
N ALA A 325 -1.35 -16.62 26.91
CA ALA A 325 -2.28 -15.53 26.63
C ALA A 325 -3.72 -16.02 26.45
N GLY A 326 -3.91 -17.19 25.84
CA GLY A 326 -5.22 -17.85 25.72
C GLY A 326 -5.82 -18.21 27.08
N LYS A 327 -5.02 -18.77 28.01
CA LYS A 327 -5.46 -19.08 29.38
C LYS A 327 -5.94 -17.85 30.15
N LYS A 328 -5.21 -16.74 30.09
CA LYS A 328 -5.61 -15.47 30.75
C LYS A 328 -6.90 -14.88 30.20
N ARG A 329 -7.28 -15.18 28.96
CA ARG A 329 -8.52 -14.69 28.35
C ARG A 329 -9.74 -15.54 28.72
N VAL A 330 -9.53 -16.85 28.95
CA VAL A 330 -10.56 -17.78 29.44
C VAL A 330 -10.84 -17.57 30.93
N GLU A 331 -9.85 -17.17 31.73
CA GLU A 331 -10.05 -16.84 33.15
C GLU A 331 -10.72 -15.47 33.40
N ARG A 332 -10.96 -14.68 32.34
CA ARG A 332 -11.58 -13.33 32.42
C ARG A 332 -12.96 -13.25 31.77
N THR A 333 -13.55 -14.39 31.42
CA THR A 333 -14.94 -14.56 30.97
C THR A 333 -15.66 -15.47 31.93
#